data_AF-I4BN73-F1
#
_entry.id   AF-I4BN73-F1
#
_cell.length_a   1.000
_cell.length_b   1.000
_cell.length_c   1.000
_cell.angle_alpha   90.00
_cell.angle_beta   90.00
_cell.angle_gamma   90.00
#
_symmetry.space_group_name_H-M   'P 1'
#
loop_
_entity.id
_entity.type
_entity.pdbx_description
1 polymer ?
#
loop_
_entity_poly.entity_id
_entity_poly.type
_entity_poly.pdbx_seq_one_letter_code
_entity_poly.pdbx_strand_id
1 'polypeptide(L)'
;MSKDVSKDLETDTVNDTVEPGVDDAGVADKGTEATKPTEATEPTEATESTEATEATEVTETSAVDESTEAVEHPSGTAKRSIRWSRVVAFGLLPALALVLALGAGYLKWRDNTVRTSEVAAKTSVQAAKDSTVALLSYTPDKVEQQLGDARNLLTGEFRDSYTSLTNDVVIPGAKQKQISAVASVPAAASVSANPSEAVVLVFVNQTVTVGGTAPTDTASSVRVTLEKVGDRWLISKFDPV
;
A
#
# COMPACT_ATOMS: atom_id res chain seq x y z
N MET A 1 74.64 75.76 -12.64
CA MET A 1 75.07 74.65 -13.51
C MET A 1 73.96 74.34 -14.50
N SER A 2 74.24 74.52 -15.79
CA SER A 2 73.36 74.22 -16.92
C SER A 2 73.29 72.72 -17.24
N LYS A 3 72.11 72.26 -17.64
CA LYS A 3 71.78 71.64 -18.95
C LYS A 3 70.34 71.08 -18.84
N ASP A 4 69.38 71.59 -19.61
CA ASP A 4 69.02 71.13 -20.97
C ASP A 4 68.51 69.68 -20.96
N VAL A 5 67.38 69.28 -21.55
CA VAL A 5 66.59 69.88 -22.61
C VAL A 5 65.25 69.12 -22.71
N SER A 6 64.24 69.84 -23.22
CA SER A 6 63.03 69.49 -24.00
C SER A 6 62.67 68.02 -24.29
N LYS A 7 61.43 67.63 -24.60
CA LYS A 7 60.46 68.18 -25.59
C LYS A 7 59.23 67.24 -25.51
N ASP A 8 58.03 67.72 -25.24
CA ASP A 8 56.98 68.14 -26.20
C ASP A 8 56.05 67.00 -26.67
N LEU A 9 54.74 67.27 -26.53
CA LEU A 9 53.59 67.04 -27.44
C LEU A 9 53.38 65.59 -27.98
N GLU A 10 52.17 65.06 -28.22
CA GLU A 10 50.84 65.59 -28.45
C GLU A 10 49.83 64.43 -28.36
N THR A 11 48.58 64.82 -28.27
CA THR A 11 47.32 64.05 -28.28
C THR A 11 47.10 63.22 -29.54
N ASP A 12 46.36 62.10 -29.44
CA ASP A 12 45.24 61.90 -30.35
C ASP A 12 44.12 61.03 -29.75
N THR A 13 42.92 61.39 -30.14
CA THR A 13 41.60 60.87 -29.79
C THR A 13 41.21 59.80 -30.82
N VAL A 14 40.29 58.90 -30.49
CA VAL A 14 39.05 58.63 -31.28
C VAL A 14 38.37 57.35 -30.80
N ASN A 15 37.06 57.53 -30.68
CA ASN A 15 35.97 56.72 -30.20
C ASN A 15 35.47 55.71 -31.27
N ASP A 16 34.42 54.99 -30.91
CA ASP A 16 33.46 54.26 -31.77
C ASP A 16 33.82 52.78 -32.02
N THR A 17 32.95 51.76 -32.02
CA THR A 17 31.58 51.42 -31.57
C THR A 17 31.38 49.97 -32.12
N VAL A 18 30.30 49.29 -31.71
CA VAL A 18 29.62 48.15 -32.37
C VAL A 18 29.66 46.83 -31.56
N GLU A 19 28.65 46.65 -30.71
CA GLU A 19 27.84 45.41 -30.68
C GLU A 19 26.99 45.36 -31.97
N PRO A 20 26.67 44.18 -32.56
CA PRO A 20 25.58 43.34 -32.04
C PRO A 20 25.71 41.83 -32.35
N GLY A 21 24.78 41.01 -31.84
CA GLY A 21 24.43 39.75 -32.51
C GLY A 21 24.01 38.60 -31.59
N VAL A 22 22.70 38.42 -31.47
CA VAL A 22 22.04 37.20 -31.01
C VAL A 22 21.87 36.31 -32.23
N ASP A 23 22.40 35.08 -32.20
CA ASP A 23 22.04 34.04 -33.16
C ASP A 23 21.85 32.68 -32.48
N ASP A 24 20.59 32.28 -32.52
CA ASP A 24 20.03 30.94 -32.42
C ASP A 24 20.71 29.98 -33.43
N ALA A 25 21.12 28.80 -32.96
CA ALA A 25 21.33 27.64 -33.82
C ALA A 25 21.17 26.36 -33.00
N GLY A 26 20.00 25.75 -33.15
CA GLY A 26 19.73 24.40 -32.70
C GLY A 26 20.62 23.36 -33.37
N VAL A 27 20.82 22.25 -32.67
CA VAL A 27 21.24 20.97 -33.27
C VAL A 27 20.16 19.95 -32.97
N ALA A 28 19.64 19.42 -34.08
CA ALA A 28 18.57 18.48 -34.19
C ALA A 28 19.04 17.03 -34.00
N ASP A 29 18.03 16.19 -33.75
CA ASP A 29 17.79 14.90 -34.40
C ASP A 29 18.76 13.73 -34.17
N LYS A 30 18.27 12.76 -33.39
CA LYS A 30 18.35 11.35 -33.78
C LYS A 30 17.00 10.67 -33.53
N GLY A 31 16.19 10.61 -34.58
CA GLY A 31 15.17 9.57 -34.76
C GLY A 31 15.75 8.20 -35.12
N THR A 32 14.82 7.27 -35.36
CA THR A 32 14.95 5.87 -35.86
C THR A 32 14.98 4.80 -34.75
N GLU A 33 14.12 3.77 -34.69
CA GLU A 33 12.99 3.33 -35.51
C GLU A 33 12.26 2.14 -34.83
N ALA A 34 10.93 2.13 -35.01
CA ALA A 34 9.95 1.04 -35.07
C ALA A 34 10.03 -0.20 -34.16
N THR A 35 8.88 -0.52 -33.55
CA THR A 35 8.12 -1.71 -33.99
C THR A 35 6.61 -1.59 -33.72
N LYS A 36 5.85 -1.87 -34.79
CA LYS A 36 4.39 -1.96 -34.96
C LYS A 36 3.61 -2.67 -33.83
N PRO A 37 2.30 -2.39 -33.74
CA PRO A 37 1.29 -3.43 -33.64
C PRO A 37 0.41 -3.45 -34.90
N THR A 38 0.50 -4.53 -35.69
CA THR A 38 -0.49 -4.85 -36.73
C THR A 38 -1.42 -5.93 -36.18
N GLU A 39 -2.63 -5.49 -35.89
CA GLU A 39 -3.92 -5.94 -36.46
C GLU A 39 -4.24 -7.44 -36.63
N ALA A 40 -5.49 -7.71 -36.25
CA ALA A 40 -6.44 -8.71 -36.74
C ALA A 40 -6.20 -10.18 -36.34
N THR A 41 -7.17 -10.75 -35.63
CA THR A 41 -8.28 -11.50 -36.27
C THR A 41 -9.08 -12.22 -35.17
N GLU A 42 -10.21 -11.63 -34.76
CA GLU A 42 -11.45 -12.42 -34.60
C GLU A 42 -11.82 -12.93 -36.02
N PRO A 43 -12.39 -14.12 -36.22
CA PRO A 43 -13.70 -14.42 -35.63
C PRO A 43 -13.96 -15.92 -35.40
N THR A 44 -15.24 -16.18 -35.10
CA THR A 44 -16.01 -17.37 -35.50
C THR A 44 -16.18 -18.39 -34.39
N GLU A 45 -17.35 -18.97 -34.16
CA GLU A 45 -18.77 -18.72 -34.48
C GLU A 45 -19.45 -19.99 -33.95
N ALA A 46 -20.70 -19.86 -33.51
CA ALA A 46 -21.71 -20.92 -33.44
C ALA A 46 -21.36 -22.22 -32.67
N THR A 47 -22.25 -22.61 -31.77
CA THR A 47 -23.37 -23.49 -32.18
C THR A 47 -24.41 -23.55 -31.06
N GLU A 48 -25.66 -23.48 -31.48
CA GLU A 48 -26.91 -23.70 -30.75
C GLU A 48 -26.88 -24.88 -29.78
N SER A 49 -27.64 -24.76 -28.68
CA SER A 49 -28.66 -25.76 -28.34
C SER A 49 -29.62 -25.23 -27.28
N THR A 50 -30.76 -24.76 -27.78
CA THR A 50 -32.09 -25.24 -27.38
C THR A 50 -32.05 -26.63 -26.72
N GLU A 51 -32.59 -26.78 -25.51
CA GLU A 51 -33.80 -27.57 -25.29
C GLU A 51 -34.33 -27.39 -23.87
N ALA A 52 -35.60 -27.05 -23.79
CA ALA A 52 -36.45 -27.26 -22.64
C ALA A 52 -37.00 -28.68 -22.68
N THR A 53 -37.41 -29.18 -21.52
CA THR A 53 -38.38 -30.27 -21.30
C THR A 53 -37.81 -31.69 -21.17
N GLU A 54 -37.98 -32.26 -19.98
CA GLU A 54 -38.66 -33.53 -19.65
C GLU A 54 -38.17 -33.94 -18.24
N ALA A 55 -38.97 -33.85 -17.18
CA ALA A 55 -40.16 -34.64 -16.91
C ALA A 55 -39.93 -36.14 -17.13
N THR A 56 -39.47 -36.83 -16.09
CA THR A 56 -39.77 -38.25 -15.89
C THR A 56 -39.97 -38.50 -14.40
N GLU A 57 -41.12 -38.07 -13.93
CA GLU A 57 -41.94 -38.88 -13.05
C GLU A 57 -42.52 -40.06 -13.88
N VAL A 58 -43.16 -41.02 -13.22
CA VAL A 58 -43.71 -42.29 -13.73
C VAL A 58 -42.66 -43.41 -13.64
N THR A 59 -42.85 -44.38 -12.75
CA THR A 59 -43.82 -45.44 -13.03
C THR A 59 -44.50 -45.94 -11.76
N GLU A 60 -45.73 -45.47 -11.60
CA GLU A 60 -46.89 -46.23 -11.11
C GLU A 60 -46.83 -47.71 -11.53
N THR A 61 -47.31 -48.61 -10.68
CA THR A 61 -48.69 -49.07 -10.85
C THR A 61 -49.03 -50.15 -9.84
N SER A 62 -50.16 -49.90 -9.16
CA SER A 62 -51.28 -50.80 -8.86
C SER A 62 -50.98 -52.20 -8.29
N ALA A 63 -51.70 -52.68 -7.29
CA ALA A 63 -53.11 -52.49 -7.04
C ALA A 63 -53.47 -52.74 -5.58
N VAL A 64 -54.55 -52.06 -5.20
CA VAL A 64 -55.50 -52.34 -4.12
C VAL A 64 -55.75 -53.84 -3.93
N ASP A 65 -55.77 -54.34 -2.69
CA ASP A 65 -56.99 -54.97 -2.13
C ASP A 65 -56.86 -55.36 -0.65
N GLU A 66 -57.88 -54.92 0.09
CA GLU A 66 -58.64 -55.67 1.09
C GLU A 66 -57.95 -56.29 2.33
N SER A 67 -58.32 -55.71 3.48
CA SER A 67 -58.34 -56.41 4.77
C SER A 67 -59.16 -57.70 4.66
N THR A 68 -58.53 -58.84 4.91
CA THR A 68 -59.22 -60.05 5.35
C THR A 68 -58.62 -60.53 6.66
N GLU A 69 -59.52 -60.75 7.62
CA GLU A 69 -59.31 -61.26 8.96
C GLU A 69 -58.51 -62.56 9.02
N ALA A 70 -57.67 -62.61 10.04
CA ALA A 70 -57.46 -63.72 10.98
C ALA A 70 -57.45 -65.16 10.42
N VAL A 71 -56.23 -65.74 10.40
CA VAL A 71 -56.03 -67.12 10.82
C VAL A 71 -54.87 -67.19 11.82
N GLU A 72 -55.13 -67.97 12.85
CA GLU A 72 -54.46 -68.12 14.14
C GLU A 72 -53.12 -68.90 14.13
N HIS A 73 -52.17 -68.40 14.96
CA HIS A 73 -51.12 -69.05 15.77
C HIS A 73 -49.95 -69.83 15.11
N PRO A 74 -48.86 -70.11 15.86
CA PRO A 74 -47.98 -69.17 16.56
C PRO A 74 -46.50 -69.47 16.21
N SER A 75 -45.65 -68.47 16.05
CA SER A 75 -44.20 -68.72 16.09
C SER A 75 -43.44 -67.46 16.45
N GLY A 76 -42.98 -67.42 17.70
CA GLY A 76 -42.15 -66.36 18.21
C GLY A 76 -40.90 -66.20 17.37
N THR A 77 -40.69 -65.00 16.85
CA THR A 77 -39.37 -64.51 16.50
C THR A 77 -39.10 -63.32 17.40
N ALA A 78 -38.30 -63.57 18.44
CA ALA A 78 -37.73 -62.52 19.27
C ALA A 78 -37.02 -61.52 18.35
N LYS A 79 -37.61 -60.34 18.16
CA LYS A 79 -37.05 -59.27 17.34
C LYS A 79 -35.79 -58.78 18.05
N ARG A 80 -34.64 -59.35 17.68
CA ARG A 80 -33.32 -58.88 18.10
C ARG A 80 -33.12 -57.54 17.39
N SER A 81 -33.64 -56.47 17.98
CA SER A 81 -33.38 -55.11 17.52
C SER A 81 -31.87 -54.90 17.60
N ILE A 82 -31.23 -54.98 16.44
CA ILE A 82 -29.83 -54.59 16.30
C ILE A 82 -29.77 -53.18 16.86
N ARG A 83 -28.83 -52.94 17.77
CA ARG A 83 -28.67 -51.69 18.50
C ARG A 83 -28.15 -50.59 17.57
N TRP A 84 -28.86 -50.30 16.48
CA TRP A 84 -28.64 -49.17 15.58
C TRP A 84 -28.60 -47.86 16.37
N SER A 85 -29.37 -47.76 17.45
CA SER A 85 -29.27 -46.65 18.41
C SER A 85 -27.87 -46.52 19.03
N ARG A 86 -27.14 -47.62 19.29
CA ARG A 86 -25.72 -47.54 19.70
C ARG A 86 -24.81 -47.11 18.55
N VAL A 87 -25.04 -47.56 17.32
CA VAL A 87 -24.19 -47.19 16.17
C VAL A 87 -24.36 -45.72 15.80
N VAL A 88 -25.59 -45.23 15.81
CA VAL A 88 -25.91 -43.81 15.61
C VAL A 88 -25.37 -42.97 16.78
N ALA A 89 -25.53 -43.43 18.03
CA ALA A 89 -25.00 -42.70 19.19
C ALA A 89 -23.46 -42.70 19.27
N PHE A 90 -22.78 -43.78 18.87
CA PHE A 90 -21.31 -43.89 18.92
C PHE A 90 -20.59 -43.50 17.62
N GLY A 91 -21.31 -43.29 16.51
CA GLY A 91 -20.73 -42.88 15.22
C GLY A 91 -21.15 -41.47 14.80
N LEU A 92 -22.45 -41.22 14.75
CA LEU A 92 -22.98 -39.95 14.25
C LEU A 92 -22.76 -38.80 15.23
N LEU A 93 -22.93 -39.07 16.52
CA LEU A 93 -22.77 -38.10 17.60
C LEU A 93 -21.32 -37.58 17.71
N PRO A 94 -20.26 -38.43 17.74
CA PRO A 94 -18.89 -37.93 17.73
C PRO A 94 -18.49 -37.30 16.39
N ALA A 95 -18.99 -37.79 15.26
CA ALA A 95 -18.74 -37.15 13.96
C ALA A 95 -19.32 -35.72 13.92
N LEU A 96 -20.56 -35.53 14.39
CA LEU A 96 -21.19 -34.21 14.50
C LEU A 96 -20.42 -33.31 15.47
N ALA A 97 -20.01 -33.84 16.62
CA ALA A 97 -19.20 -33.10 17.58
C ALA A 97 -17.85 -32.65 16.98
N LEU A 98 -17.20 -33.51 16.18
CA LEU A 98 -15.94 -33.19 15.51
C LEU A 98 -16.13 -32.09 14.45
N VAL A 99 -17.19 -32.17 13.64
CA VAL A 99 -17.53 -31.13 12.65
C VAL A 99 -17.80 -29.79 13.34
N LEU A 100 -18.57 -29.78 14.44
CA LEU A 100 -18.83 -28.56 15.21
C LEU A 100 -17.56 -28.00 15.85
N ALA A 101 -16.66 -28.85 16.37
CA ALA A 101 -15.39 -28.42 16.94
C ALA A 101 -14.47 -27.79 15.88
N LEU A 102 -14.38 -28.40 14.70
CA LEU A 102 -13.62 -27.85 13.57
C LEU A 102 -14.22 -26.52 13.10
N GLY A 103 -15.55 -26.43 12.97
CA GLY A 103 -16.25 -25.20 12.61
C GLY A 103 -16.03 -24.07 13.61
N ALA A 104 -16.18 -24.35 14.91
CA ALA A 104 -15.93 -23.39 15.99
C ALA A 104 -14.46 -22.96 16.04
N GLY A 105 -13.52 -23.90 15.85
CA GLY A 105 -12.09 -23.61 15.81
C GLY A 105 -11.72 -22.71 14.63
N TYR A 106 -12.23 -23.00 13.43
CA TYR A 106 -12.03 -22.18 12.25
C TYR A 106 -12.63 -20.78 12.41
N LEU A 107 -13.86 -20.68 12.94
CA LEU A 107 -14.52 -19.40 13.15
C LEU A 107 -13.78 -18.55 14.19
N LYS A 108 -13.30 -19.16 15.27
CA LYS A 108 -12.48 -18.50 16.29
C LYS A 108 -11.15 -18.01 15.71
N TRP A 109 -10.49 -18.81 14.88
CA TRP A 109 -9.24 -18.40 14.21
C TRP A 109 -9.46 -17.24 13.25
N ARG A 110 -10.54 -17.28 12.45
CA ARG A 110 -10.93 -16.17 11.59
C ARG A 110 -11.24 -14.90 12.37
N ASP A 111 -12.04 -14.98 13.43
CA ASP A 111 -12.37 -13.82 14.25
C ASP A 111 -11.10 -13.22 14.87
N ASN A 112 -10.22 -14.04 15.44
CA ASN A 112 -8.97 -13.56 16.02
C ASN A 112 -8.06 -12.89 14.98
N THR A 113 -8.01 -13.42 13.76
CA THR A 113 -7.22 -12.85 12.66
C THR A 113 -7.79 -11.49 12.24
N VAL A 114 -9.11 -11.38 12.10
CA VAL A 114 -9.79 -10.13 11.74
C VAL A 114 -9.57 -9.07 12.82
N ARG A 115 -9.75 -9.42 14.11
CA ARG A 115 -9.53 -8.49 15.23
C ARG A 115 -8.08 -8.00 15.30
N THR A 116 -7.12 -8.90 15.09
CA THR A 116 -5.70 -8.52 15.09
C THR A 116 -5.38 -7.58 13.93
N SER A 117 -5.96 -7.82 12.74
CA SER A 117 -5.79 -6.93 11.59
C SER A 117 -6.42 -5.55 11.78
N GLU A 118 -7.56 -5.46 12.48
CA GLU A 118 -8.23 -4.18 12.76
C GLU A 118 -7.41 -3.32 13.74
N VAL A 119 -6.84 -3.95 14.78
CA VAL A 119 -5.94 -3.28 15.72
C VAL A 119 -4.65 -2.87 15.02
N ALA A 120 -4.07 -3.75 14.20
CA ALA A 120 -2.89 -3.44 13.40
C ALA A 120 -3.16 -2.23 12.50
N ALA A 121 -4.27 -2.19 11.77
CA ALA A 121 -4.65 -1.08 10.90
C ALA A 121 -4.78 0.25 11.67
N LYS A 122 -5.49 0.25 12.81
CA LYS A 122 -5.66 1.48 13.61
C LYS A 122 -4.34 2.00 14.16
N THR A 123 -3.53 1.10 14.74
CA THR A 123 -2.24 1.47 15.37
C THR A 123 -1.18 1.84 14.33
N SER A 124 -1.14 1.17 13.19
CA SER A 124 -0.20 1.48 12.11
C SER A 124 -0.56 2.79 11.42
N VAL A 125 -1.84 3.08 11.18
CA VAL A 125 -2.27 4.37 10.64
C VAL A 125 -1.85 5.50 11.56
N GLN A 126 -2.11 5.39 12.87
CA GLN A 126 -1.68 6.41 13.82
C GLN A 126 -0.15 6.60 13.83
N ALA A 127 0.60 5.49 13.91
CA ALA A 127 2.05 5.54 13.87
C ALA A 127 2.59 6.16 12.56
N ALA A 128 1.97 5.86 11.42
CA ALA A 128 2.32 6.44 10.13
C ALA A 128 2.09 7.95 10.11
N LYS A 129 0.96 8.43 10.64
CA LYS A 129 0.66 9.87 10.74
C LYS A 129 1.72 10.58 11.58
N ASP A 130 1.96 10.10 12.80
CA ASP A 130 2.88 10.73 13.74
C ASP A 130 4.33 10.71 13.24
N SER A 131 4.75 9.56 12.70
CA SER A 131 6.10 9.41 12.14
C SER A 131 6.30 10.26 10.89
N THR A 132 5.29 10.40 10.02
CA THR A 132 5.36 11.26 8.83
C THR A 132 5.51 12.73 9.22
N VAL A 133 4.76 13.19 10.24
CA VAL A 133 4.91 14.56 10.76
C VAL A 133 6.33 14.77 11.29
N ALA A 134 6.85 13.84 12.10
CA ALA A 134 8.21 13.93 12.63
C ALA A 134 9.29 13.94 11.53
N LEU A 135 9.09 13.15 10.47
CA LEU A 135 10.05 12.99 9.37
C LEU A 135 10.16 14.24 8.49
N LEU A 136 9.06 14.98 8.35
CA LEU A 136 8.91 16.10 7.42
C LEU A 136 8.86 17.47 8.11
N SER A 137 9.00 17.51 9.44
CA SER A 137 8.94 18.76 10.21
C SER A 137 10.23 19.01 10.97
N TYR A 138 10.81 20.19 10.80
CA TYR A 138 12.00 20.64 11.52
C TYR A 138 12.15 22.15 11.52
N THR A 139 12.91 22.68 12.48
CA THR A 139 13.40 24.06 12.50
C THR A 139 14.93 24.07 12.40
N PRO A 140 15.54 25.13 11.85
CA PRO A 140 16.99 25.14 11.62
C PRO A 140 17.80 25.02 12.93
N ASP A 141 17.25 25.48 14.05
CA ASP A 141 17.87 25.46 15.38
C ASP A 141 17.85 24.07 16.05
N LYS A 142 16.87 23.22 15.69
CA LYS A 142 16.67 21.90 16.29
C LYS A 142 16.76 20.76 15.28
N VAL A 143 17.20 21.03 14.05
CA VAL A 143 17.15 20.08 12.94
C VAL A 143 17.88 18.76 13.24
N GLU A 144 19.05 18.79 13.89
CA GLU A 144 19.75 17.56 14.28
C GLU A 144 18.94 16.70 15.24
N GLN A 145 18.33 17.34 16.25
CA GLN A 145 17.55 16.63 17.24
C GLN A 145 16.27 16.08 16.60
N GLN A 146 15.51 16.92 15.90
CA GLN A 146 14.21 16.56 15.34
C GLN A 146 14.33 15.46 14.30
N LEU A 147 15.28 15.58 13.36
CA LEU A 147 15.48 14.56 12.34
C LEU A 147 16.21 13.32 12.91
N GLY A 148 17.05 13.48 13.94
CA GLY A 148 17.63 12.37 14.69
C GLY A 148 16.58 11.55 15.45
N ASP A 149 15.59 12.21 16.04
CA ASP A 149 14.45 11.57 16.70
C ASP A 149 13.55 10.88 15.67
N ALA A 150 13.30 11.53 14.53
CA ALA A 150 12.53 10.95 13.44
C ALA A 150 13.19 9.69 12.87
N ARG A 151 14.53 9.66 12.75
CA ARG A 151 15.29 8.45 12.36
C ARG A 151 15.00 7.26 13.27
N ASN A 152 14.74 7.47 14.56
CA ASN A 152 14.45 6.39 15.50
C ASN A 152 13.07 5.75 15.28
N LEU A 153 12.22 6.38 14.45
CA LEU A 153 10.93 5.86 13.99
C LEU A 153 11.05 5.07 12.68
N LEU A 154 12.28 4.88 12.17
CA LEU A 154 12.57 4.19 10.92
C LEU A 154 13.29 2.87 11.17
N THR A 155 13.19 1.96 10.20
CA THR A 155 13.89 0.68 10.20
C THR A 155 14.41 0.32 8.82
N GLY A 156 15.22 -0.74 8.75
CA GLY A 156 15.78 -1.26 7.49
C GLY A 156 16.64 -0.25 6.73
N GLU A 157 16.74 -0.45 5.42
CA GLU A 157 17.56 0.37 4.51
C GLU A 157 17.07 1.82 4.41
N PHE A 158 15.77 2.05 4.61
CA PHE A 158 15.20 3.40 4.58
C PHE A 158 15.75 4.27 5.70
N ARG A 159 15.94 3.71 6.91
CA ARG A 159 16.59 4.43 8.02
C ARG A 159 17.99 4.90 7.64
N ASP A 160 18.75 4.04 6.99
CA ASP A 160 20.15 4.32 6.66
C ASP A 160 20.24 5.37 5.54
N SER A 161 19.40 5.24 4.51
CA SER A 161 19.26 6.23 3.43
C SER A 161 18.82 7.60 3.95
N TYR A 162 17.81 7.62 4.82
CA TYR A 162 17.35 8.84 5.50
C TYR A 162 18.46 9.48 6.32
N THR A 163 19.26 8.67 7.03
CA THR A 163 20.37 9.16 7.87
C THR A 163 21.44 9.84 7.04
N SER A 164 21.84 9.26 5.91
CA SER A 164 22.82 9.90 5.02
C SER A 164 22.27 11.19 4.43
N LEU A 165 21.08 11.16 3.81
CA LEU A 165 20.48 12.35 3.20
C LEU A 165 20.34 13.49 4.22
N THR A 166 19.92 13.16 5.43
CA THR A 166 19.71 14.13 6.50
C THR A 166 21.02 14.76 6.96
N ASN A 167 22.06 13.96 7.24
CA ASN A 167 23.34 14.49 7.72
C ASN A 167 24.13 15.22 6.64
N ASP A 168 24.07 14.73 5.40
CA ASP A 168 24.92 15.22 4.32
C ASP A 168 24.30 16.44 3.61
N VAL A 169 22.96 16.53 3.59
CA VAL A 169 22.24 17.54 2.79
C VAL A 169 21.27 18.38 3.63
N VAL A 170 20.32 17.74 4.32
CA VAL A 170 19.20 18.45 4.95
C VAL A 170 19.64 19.30 6.14
N ILE A 171 20.39 18.72 7.07
CA ILE A 171 20.87 19.42 8.27
C ILE A 171 21.78 20.61 7.90
N PRO A 172 22.83 20.45 7.08
CA PRO A 172 23.67 21.58 6.67
C PRO A 172 22.89 22.64 5.90
N GLY A 173 22.00 22.22 4.99
CA GLY A 173 21.17 23.12 4.20
C GLY A 173 20.20 23.92 5.07
N ALA A 174 19.53 23.26 6.02
CA ALA A 174 18.61 23.88 6.95
C ALA A 174 19.28 24.96 7.78
N LYS A 175 20.46 24.68 8.35
CA LYS A 175 21.22 25.64 9.15
C LYS A 175 21.71 26.83 8.34
N GLN A 176 22.30 26.58 7.17
CA GLN A 176 22.89 27.63 6.35
C GLN A 176 21.83 28.56 5.76
N LYS A 177 20.72 28.00 5.26
CA LYS A 177 19.66 28.76 4.59
C LYS A 177 18.48 29.09 5.50
N GLN A 178 18.57 28.74 6.79
CA GLN A 178 17.51 28.94 7.79
C GLN A 178 16.17 28.34 7.31
N ILE A 179 16.22 27.10 6.81
CA ILE A 179 15.03 26.41 6.30
C ILE A 179 14.28 25.80 7.47
N SER A 180 12.97 26.01 7.53
CA SER A 180 12.05 25.30 8.40
C SER A 180 10.96 24.65 7.57
N ALA A 181 10.57 23.44 7.94
CA ALA A 181 9.45 22.73 7.35
C ALA A 181 8.47 22.32 8.45
N VAL A 182 7.18 22.44 8.17
CA VAL A 182 6.10 21.97 9.04
C VAL A 182 5.17 21.12 8.20
N ALA A 183 4.98 19.87 8.60
CA ALA A 183 4.06 18.95 7.96
C ALA A 183 2.84 18.69 8.83
N SER A 184 1.70 18.50 8.19
CA SER A 184 0.46 18.04 8.80
C SER A 184 -0.14 16.93 7.97
N VAL A 185 -0.85 16.02 8.64
CA VAL A 185 -1.47 14.85 8.00
C VAL A 185 -2.99 14.96 8.16
N PRO A 186 -3.68 15.70 7.27
CA PRO A 186 -5.12 15.88 7.34
C PRO A 186 -5.90 14.55 7.24
N ALA A 187 -5.36 13.59 6.48
CA ALA A 187 -5.98 12.28 6.30
C ALA A 187 -4.93 11.18 6.14
N ALA A 188 -5.27 9.97 6.60
CA ALA A 188 -4.51 8.76 6.33
C ALA A 188 -5.46 7.56 6.33
N ALA A 189 -5.17 6.56 5.50
CA ALA A 189 -5.99 5.37 5.35
C ALA A 189 -5.12 4.11 5.30
N SER A 190 -5.56 3.06 5.99
CA SER A 190 -4.92 1.74 5.91
C SER A 190 -5.20 1.14 4.54
N VAL A 191 -4.14 0.81 3.80
CA VAL A 191 -4.21 0.07 2.52
C VAL A 191 -4.20 -1.43 2.81
N SER A 192 -3.28 -1.86 3.68
CA SER A 192 -3.21 -3.23 4.17
C SER A 192 -2.64 -3.23 5.59
N ALA A 193 -3.05 -4.20 6.41
CA ALA A 193 -2.51 -4.35 7.74
C ALA A 193 -2.56 -5.82 8.18
N ASN A 194 -1.41 -6.32 8.62
CA ASN A 194 -1.26 -7.60 9.26
C ASN A 194 -0.47 -7.40 10.58
N PRO A 195 -0.28 -8.44 11.42
CA PRO A 195 0.33 -8.25 12.74
C PRO A 195 1.79 -7.75 12.73
N SER A 196 2.52 -7.91 11.62
CA SER A 196 3.94 -7.58 11.50
C SER A 196 4.25 -6.46 10.50
N GLU A 197 3.37 -6.21 9.54
CA GLU A 197 3.55 -5.23 8.47
C GLU A 197 2.22 -4.54 8.15
N ALA A 198 2.30 -3.26 7.82
CA ALA A 198 1.16 -2.49 7.35
C ALA A 198 1.57 -1.49 6.28
N VAL A 199 0.66 -1.19 5.36
CA VAL A 199 0.82 -0.15 4.36
C VAL A 199 -0.28 0.88 4.57
N VAL A 200 0.12 2.14 4.66
CA VAL A 200 -0.76 3.27 4.92
C VAL A 200 -0.58 4.30 3.82
N LEU A 201 -1.69 4.78 3.26
CA LEU A 201 -1.69 5.95 2.39
C LEU A 201 -1.87 7.19 3.25
N VAL A 202 -0.95 8.14 3.14
CA VAL A 202 -0.89 9.35 3.96
C VAL A 202 -1.01 10.57 3.04
N PHE A 203 -1.95 11.45 3.34
CA PHE A 203 -2.07 12.76 2.68
C PHE A 203 -1.35 13.79 3.54
N VAL A 204 -0.42 14.53 2.95
CA VAL A 204 0.47 15.45 3.65
C VAL A 204 0.27 16.86 3.12
N ASN A 205 0.08 17.81 4.01
CA ASN A 205 0.23 19.23 3.72
C ASN A 205 1.51 19.71 4.40
N GLN A 206 2.40 20.33 3.64
CA GLN A 206 3.67 20.85 4.14
C GLN A 206 3.78 22.34 3.84
N THR A 207 4.24 23.09 4.83
CA THR A 207 4.63 24.50 4.71
C THR A 207 6.13 24.59 4.89
N VAL A 208 6.84 25.14 3.90
CA VAL A 208 8.29 25.37 3.95
C VAL A 208 8.57 26.86 3.94
N THR A 209 9.46 27.30 4.82
CA THR A 209 9.94 28.69 4.91
C THR A 209 11.47 28.70 4.83
N VAL A 210 12.04 29.61 4.05
CA VAL A 210 13.49 29.73 3.87
C VAL A 210 13.93 31.10 4.38
N GLY A 211 14.59 31.14 5.53
CA GLY A 211 14.93 32.39 6.19
C GLY A 211 13.69 33.23 6.48
N GLY A 212 13.66 34.46 5.96
CA GLY A 212 12.55 35.39 6.14
C GLY A 212 11.61 35.51 4.92
N THR A 213 11.68 34.59 3.96
CA THR A 213 10.81 34.64 2.77
C THR A 213 9.37 34.27 3.11
N ALA A 214 8.44 34.55 2.20
CA ALA A 214 7.08 34.06 2.31
C ALA A 214 7.06 32.50 2.38
N PRO A 215 6.21 31.90 3.24
CA PRO A 215 6.04 30.45 3.28
C PRO A 215 5.47 29.91 1.96
N THR A 216 5.88 28.70 1.60
CA THR A 216 5.35 27.95 0.45
C THR A 216 4.64 26.70 0.93
N ASP A 217 3.39 26.53 0.52
CA ASP A 217 2.58 25.35 0.84
C ASP A 217 2.62 24.32 -0.29
N THR A 218 2.66 23.06 0.07
CA THR A 218 2.60 21.93 -0.87
C THR A 218 1.73 20.83 -0.27
N ALA A 219 0.89 20.22 -1.09
CA ALA A 219 0.14 19.02 -0.73
C ALA A 219 0.66 17.83 -1.55
N SER A 220 0.85 16.70 -0.89
CA SER A 220 1.30 15.47 -1.53
C SER A 220 0.64 14.25 -0.90
N SER A 221 0.79 13.10 -1.56
CA SER A 221 0.32 11.82 -1.05
C SER A 221 1.49 10.84 -1.06
N VAL A 222 1.60 10.05 0.01
CA VAL A 222 2.73 9.14 0.22
C VAL A 222 2.21 7.78 0.67
N ARG A 223 2.73 6.72 0.09
CA ARG A 223 2.60 5.36 0.57
C ARG A 223 3.69 5.09 1.61
N VAL A 224 3.27 4.81 2.83
CA VAL A 224 4.15 4.51 3.96
C VAL A 224 4.02 3.03 4.31
N THR A 225 5.13 2.30 4.19
CA THR A 225 5.21 0.91 4.66
C THR A 225 5.80 0.89 6.06
N LEU A 226 5.12 0.21 6.98
CA LEU A 226 5.51 0.06 8.37
C LEU A 226 5.76 -1.41 8.68
N GLU A 227 6.80 -1.65 9.45
CA GLU A 227 7.13 -2.93 10.04
C GLU A 227 7.07 -2.85 11.55
N LYS A 228 6.54 -3.89 12.18
CA LYS A 228 6.43 -3.98 13.63
C LYS A 228 7.71 -4.60 14.19
N VAL A 229 8.51 -3.78 14.86
CA VAL A 229 9.75 -4.21 15.53
C VAL A 229 9.53 -4.16 17.03
N GLY A 230 9.35 -5.34 17.63
CA GLY A 230 8.88 -5.47 19.01
C GLY A 230 7.44 -4.97 19.14
N ASP A 231 7.22 -3.98 20.01
CA ASP A 231 5.90 -3.38 20.23
C ASP A 231 5.68 -2.06 19.46
N ARG A 232 6.62 -1.67 18.59
CA ARG A 232 6.57 -0.39 17.86
C ARG A 232 6.45 -0.59 16.36
N TRP A 233 5.61 0.21 15.73
CA TRP A 233 5.57 0.38 14.29
C TRP A 233 6.69 1.33 13.87
N LEU A 234 7.54 0.91 12.95
CA LEU A 234 8.62 1.71 12.37
C LEU A 234 8.44 1.76 10.85
N ILE A 235 8.73 2.91 10.25
CA ILE A 235 8.64 3.06 8.79
C ILE A 235 9.82 2.35 8.14
N SER A 236 9.55 1.42 7.23
CA SER A 236 10.56 0.75 6.42
C SER A 236 10.61 1.26 4.98
N LYS A 237 9.55 1.89 4.46
CA LYS A 237 9.54 2.57 3.16
C LYS A 237 8.63 3.80 3.15
N PHE A 238 8.98 4.78 2.33
CA PHE A 238 8.28 6.06 2.21
C PHE A 238 8.31 6.51 0.74
N ASP A 239 7.28 6.15 -0.02
CA ASP A 239 7.25 6.30 -1.47
C ASP A 239 6.14 7.27 -1.91
N PRO A 240 6.40 8.23 -2.83
CA PRO A 240 5.34 9.02 -3.43
C PRO A 240 4.38 8.12 -4.24
N VAL A 241 3.12 8.54 -4.35
CA VAL A 241 2.10 7.83 -5.16
C VAL A 241 1.94 8.39 -6.56
#